data_AF-A0A965LGE1-F1
#
_entry.id   AF-A0A965LGE1-F1
#
_cell.length_a   1.000
_cell.length_b   1.000
_cell.length_c   1.000
_cell.angle_alpha   90.00
_cell.angle_beta   90.00
_cell.angle_gamma   90.00
#
_symmetry.space_group_name_H-M   'P 1'
#
loop_
_entity.id
_entity.type
_entity.pdbx_description
1 polymer ?
#
loop_
_entity_poly.entity_id
_entity_poly.type
_entity_poly.pdbx_seq_one_letter_code
_entity_poly.pdbx_strand_id
1 'polypeptide(L)' 'STTNSGGTNYLVLNYFARTSGVTVMPEVNTTLGTSGWGTNGISSTVVGTVTTNNTTLQQRRASVPVDGTRKFLRLKATSP' A
#
# COMPACT_ATOMS: atom_id res chain seq x y z
N SER A 1 25.28 -12.47 6.15
CA SER A 1 24.65 -11.22 5.65
C SER A 1 24.62 -11.30 4.15
N THR A 2 23.47 -11.55 3.53
CA THR A 2 23.34 -11.57 2.07
C THR A 2 22.95 -10.16 1.63
N THR A 3 23.95 -9.35 1.28
CA THR A 3 23.73 -8.10 0.56
C THR A 3 23.16 -8.44 -0.82
N ASN A 4 21.85 -8.26 -1.01
CA ASN A 4 21.24 -8.27 -2.34
C ASN A 4 21.90 -7.15 -3.16
N SER A 5 22.81 -7.51 -4.06
CA SER A 5 23.49 -6.57 -4.96
C SER A 5 22.64 -6.25 -6.20
N GLY A 6 21.32 -6.10 -6.02
CA GLY A 6 20.31 -6.06 -7.08
C GLY A 6 19.37 -4.86 -7.05
N GLY A 7 19.76 -3.75 -6.39
CA GLY A 7 18.97 -2.52 -6.30
C GLY A 7 18.24 -2.33 -4.97
N THR A 8 17.39 -1.29 -4.90
CA THR A 8 16.61 -0.97 -3.69
C THR A 8 15.45 -1.97 -3.54
N ASN A 9 15.33 -2.61 -2.37
CA ASN A 9 14.18 -3.47 -2.06
C ASN A 9 12.93 -2.60 -1.82
N TYR A 10 11.75 -3.12 -2.17
CA TYR A 10 10.47 -2.42 -1.99
C TYR A 10 9.49 -3.26 -1.19
N LEU A 11 8.70 -2.60 -0.33
CA LEU A 11 7.44 -3.14 0.17
C LEU A 11 6.38 -2.85 -0.89
N VAL A 12 5.59 -3.87 -1.26
CA VAL A 12 4.59 -3.74 -2.32
C VAL A 12 3.28 -4.38 -1.88
N LEU A 13 2.17 -3.66 -2.08
CA LEU A 13 0.81 -4.18 -1.94
C LEU A 13 0.08 -4.09 -3.28
N ASN A 14 -0.58 -5.19 -3.67
CA ASN A 14 -1.59 -5.17 -4.73
C ASN A 14 -2.95 -5.36 -4.05
N TYR A 15 -3.89 -4.46 -4.32
CA TYR A 15 -5.17 -4.46 -3.62
C TYR A 15 -6.29 -3.90 -4.49
N PHE A 16 -7.53 -4.24 -4.15
CA PHE A 16 -8.72 -3.67 -4.76
C PHE A 16 -9.32 -2.61 -3.83
N ALA A 17 -9.74 -1.48 -4.41
CA ALA A 17 -10.44 -0.42 -3.71
C ALA A 17 -11.74 -0.09 -4.44
N ARG A 18 -12.84 0.05 -3.71
CA ARG A 18 -14.08 0.61 -4.28
C ARG A 18 -13.84 2.07 -4.66
N THR A 19 -14.53 2.53 -5.70
CA THR A 19 -14.52 3.95 -6.09
C THR A 19 -15.42 4.81 -5.19
N SER A 20 -16.29 4.19 -4.38
CA SER A 20 -17.19 4.86 -3.43
C SER A 20 -17.37 4.04 -2.15
N GLY A 21 -17.80 4.72 -1.07
CA GLY A 21 -17.98 4.11 0.25
C GLY A 21 -16.68 4.04 1.05
N VAL A 22 -16.07 2.85 1.13
CA VAL A 22 -14.85 2.62 1.91
C VAL A 22 -13.63 3.23 1.21
N THR A 23 -12.95 4.14 1.90
CA THR A 23 -11.64 4.66 1.45
C THR A 23 -10.54 3.73 1.93
N VAL A 24 -9.68 3.30 0.99
CA VAL A 24 -8.51 2.48 1.30
C VAL A 24 -7.25 3.27 0.98
N MET A 25 -6.40 3.49 1.99
CA MET A 25 -5.15 4.23 1.87
C MET A 25 -3.98 3.39 2.39
N PRO A 26 -2.89 3.22 1.61
CA PRO A 26 -1.69 2.58 2.11
C PRO A 26 -0.98 3.45 3.15
N GLU A 27 -0.42 2.83 4.18
CA GLU A 27 0.37 3.49 5.22
C GLU A 27 1.65 2.69 5.53
N VAL A 28 2.74 3.38 5.83
CA VAL A 28 4.05 2.81 6.17
C VAL A 28 4.41 3.12 7.62
N ASN A 29 5.16 2.22 8.24
CA ASN A 29 5.75 2.40 9.56
C ASN A 29 7.09 1.65 9.66
N THR A 30 7.93 2.11 10.59
CA THR A 30 9.20 1.49 10.96
C THR A 30 9.02 0.34 11.96
N THR A 31 7.91 0.34 12.69
CA THR A 31 7.55 -0.66 13.71
C THR A 31 6.14 -1.23 13.47
N LEU A 32 5.93 -2.48 13.87
CA LEU A 32 4.60 -3.09 13.85
C LEU A 32 3.86 -2.68 15.14
N GLY A 33 3.23 -1.51 15.10
CA GLY A 33 2.54 -0.91 16.26
C GLY A 33 1.14 -0.40 15.93
N THR A 34 0.46 0.14 16.93
CA THR A 34 -0.90 0.72 16.79
C THR A 34 -0.89 2.17 16.31
N SER A 35 0.22 2.90 16.49
CA SER A 35 0.40 4.31 16.14
C SER A 35 1.63 4.53 15.25
N GLY A 36 1.84 5.77 14.78
CA GLY A 36 3.03 6.14 13.98
C GLY A 36 2.97 5.80 12.49
N TRP A 37 1.79 5.41 12.00
CA TRP A 37 1.56 5.13 10.57
C TRP A 37 1.41 6.42 9.78
N GLY A 38 1.99 6.47 8.58
CA GLY A 38 1.90 7.64 7.70
C GLY A 38 1.99 7.27 6.22
N THR A 39 1.83 8.25 5.34
CA THR A 39 1.79 8.05 3.87
C THR A 39 3.09 8.42 3.16
N ASN A 40 4.09 8.90 3.90
CA ASN A 40 5.31 9.46 3.34
C ASN A 40 6.09 8.45 2.49
N GLY A 41 6.44 8.84 1.27
CA GLY A 41 7.26 8.05 0.34
C GLY A 41 6.53 6.89 -0.34
N ILE A 42 5.22 6.72 -0.12
CA ILE A 42 4.43 5.70 -0.81
C ILE A 42 4.04 6.21 -2.20
N SER A 43 4.36 5.43 -3.22
CA SER A 43 3.79 5.57 -4.56
C SER A 43 2.56 4.66 -4.69
N SER A 44 1.46 5.18 -5.22
CA SER A 44 0.24 4.39 -5.46
C SER A 44 -0.30 4.65 -6.85
N THR A 45 -0.53 3.58 -7.62
CA THR A 45 -1.04 3.65 -8.99
C THR A 45 -2.25 2.73 -9.18
N VAL A 46 -3.19 3.15 -10.01
CA VAL A 46 -4.25 2.26 -10.52
C VAL A 46 -3.64 1.45 -11.66
N VAL A 47 -3.71 0.13 -11.55
CA VAL A 47 -3.18 -0.80 -12.57
C VAL A 47 -4.28 -1.47 -13.38
N GLY A 48 -5.55 -1.30 -12.98
CA GLY A 48 -6.69 -1.83 -13.70
C GLY A 48 -8.01 -1.51 -13.00
N THR A 49 -9.11 -1.86 -13.66
CA THR A 49 -10.48 -1.74 -13.15
C THR A 49 -11.22 -3.03 -13.37
N VAL A 50 -11.95 -3.48 -12.35
CA VAL A 50 -12.79 -4.68 -12.40
C VAL A 50 -14.20 -4.29 -11.99
N THR A 51 -15.20 -4.66 -12.78
CA THR A 51 -16.61 -4.49 -12.43
C THR A 51 -17.22 -5.86 -12.13
N THR A 52 -17.80 -6.01 -10.93
CA THR A 52 -18.50 -7.22 -10.52
C THR A 52 -19.72 -6.84 -9.68
N ASN A 53 -20.85 -7.51 -9.87
CA ASN A 53 -22.10 -7.24 -9.13
C ASN A 53 -22.45 -5.74 -9.05
N ASN A 54 -22.45 -5.05 -10.20
CA ASN A 54 -22.70 -3.61 -10.33
C ASN A 54 -21.79 -2.71 -9.47
N THR A 55 -20.67 -3.23 -8.97
CA THR A 55 -19.65 -2.49 -8.23
C THR A 55 -18.38 -2.39 -9.07
N THR A 56 -17.88 -1.17 -9.23
CA THR A 56 -16.56 -0.92 -9.83
C THR A 56 -15.48 -0.89 -8.75
N LEU A 57 -14.45 -1.71 -8.94
CA LEU A 57 -13.24 -1.77 -8.13
C LEU A 57 -12.05 -1.31 -8.96
N GLN A 58 -11.17 -0.52 -8.35
CA GLN A 58 -9.86 -0.23 -8.90
C GLN A 58 -8.86 -1.22 -8.34
N GLN A 59 -8.17 -1.94 -9.21
CA GLN A 59 -6.95 -2.65 -8.84
C GLN A 59 -5.83 -1.63 -8.72
N ARG A 60 -5.22 -1.55 -7.55
CA ARG A 60 -4.17 -0.60 -7.22
C ARG A 60 -2.90 -1.33 -6.80
N ARG A 61 -1.77 -0.71 -7.08
CA ARG A 61 -0.46 -1.11 -6.58
C ARG A 61 0.11 0.04 -5.75
N ALA A 62 0.46 -0.24 -4.50
CA ALA A 62 1.22 0.67 -3.66
C ALA A 62 2.62 0.12 -3.43
N SER A 63 3.64 0.97 -3.48
CA SER A 63 5.01 0.60 -3.16
C SER A 63 5.75 1.70 -2.41
N VAL A 64 6.71 1.30 -1.59
CA VAL A 64 7.62 2.19 -0.88
C VAL A 64 9.00 1.52 -0.78
N PRO A 65 10.10 2.25 -1.04
CA PRO A 65 11.43 1.67 -0.88
C PRO A 65 11.71 1.37 0.58
N VAL A 66 12.40 0.26 0.84
CA VAL A 66 12.96 -0.08 2.14
C VAL A 66 14.18 0.81 2.38
N ASP A 67 14.15 1.63 3.42
CA ASP A 67 15.18 2.61 3.74
C ASP A 67 15.82 2.38 5.12
N GLY A 68 16.18 1.14 5.44
CA GLY A 68 16.80 0.76 6.73
C GLY A 68 15.90 0.89 7.97
N THR A 69 14.88 1.77 7.91
CA THR A 69 13.94 2.06 8.99
C THR A 69 12.53 1.60 8.63
N ARG A 70 12.06 1.79 7.39
CA ARG A 70 10.74 1.31 6.95
C ARG A 70 10.71 -0.21 6.84
N LYS A 71 9.75 -0.82 7.53
CA LYS A 71 9.62 -2.29 7.61
C LYS A 71 8.22 -2.79 7.26
N PHE A 72 7.20 -1.96 7.45
CA PHE A 72 5.82 -2.39 7.35
C PHE A 72 5.03 -1.47 6.43
N LEU A 73 4.28 -2.07 5.51
CA LEU A 73 3.32 -1.40 4.64
C LEU A 73 1.98 -2.09 4.85
N ARG A 74 0.92 -1.31 5.13
CA ARG A 74 -0.44 -1.82 5.36
C ARG A 74 -1.46 -1.03 4.56
N LEU A 75 -2.70 -1.51 4.56
CA LEU A 75 -3.87 -0.75 4.13
C LEU A 75 -4.64 -0.27 5.36
N LYS A 76 -5.01 1.00 5.38
CA LYS A 76 -6.01 1.56 6.27
C LYS A 76 -7.33 1.69 5.51
N ALA A 77 -8.35 0.98 5.97
CA ALA A 77 -9.71 1.13 5.49
C ALA A 77 -10.46 2.09 6.41
N THR A 78 -11.10 3.10 5.84
CA THR A 78 -11.96 4.05 6.55
C THR A 78 -13.34 4.01 5.92
N SER A 79 -14.34 3.65 6.70
CA SER A 79 -15.76 3.79 6.33
C SER A 79 -16.19 5.24 6.55
N PRO A 80 -17.13 5.78 5.74
CA PRO A 80 -17.89 6.97 6.11
C PRO A 80 -18.57 6.79 7.46
#